data_AF-A0A5P8WAR0-F1
#
_entry.id   AF-A0A5P8WAR0-F1
#
_cell.length_a   1.000
_cell.length_b   1.000
_cell.length_c   1.000
_cell.angle_alpha   90.00
_cell.angle_beta   90.00
_cell.angle_gamma   90.00
#
_symmetry.space_group_name_H-M   'P 1'
#
loop_
_entity.id
_entity.type
_entity.pdbx_description
1 polymer ?
#
loop_
_entity_poly.entity_id
_entity_poly.type
_entity_poly.pdbx_seq_one_letter_code
_entity_poly.pdbx_strand_id
1 'polypeptide(L)'
;MFVISSQPSLTLAQSHNEVQQNQAGLLTQKGHEQLNQGQATEAYDTWKQAAKLYRQIHDSEGVIGSLINQNLALQANGLYPRACKTVLEALKMDKWICDSSLNQSDELTTEKLKAAIHQVDPIPVNLLGLHNLGDVLRLIGKLNESVVILQQTLSLVQKVTPEKDPSKIKLSLVVSEQYIYERARDRYYWIEEAGFKKETVNFIQKQALKLLNDYQSLIDTPTVPILIKLQAQLYRLSLLLDFERWLTAESNSGNRELAAIQTQINQQIKPSVELILKNSFAFSDLPASQSIYTKLNFANSLNKIPDERLHSVALTLVTRPITLHLRFASGFT
;
A
#
# COMPACT_ATOMS: atom_id res chain seq x y z
N MET A 1 -10.41 -35.22 -54.54
CA MET A 1 -11.56 -35.51 -53.66
C MET A 1 -11.15 -35.11 -52.25
N PHE A 2 -11.81 -34.06 -51.75
CA PHE A 2 -11.86 -33.49 -50.39
C PHE A 2 -10.68 -33.64 -49.42
N VAL A 3 -10.05 -32.50 -49.14
CA VAL A 3 -9.30 -32.21 -47.91
C VAL A 3 -10.29 -32.27 -46.75
N ILE A 4 -10.12 -33.25 -45.86
CA ILE A 4 -10.92 -33.38 -44.63
C ILE A 4 -10.50 -32.26 -43.68
N SER A 5 -11.51 -31.52 -43.24
CA SER A 5 -11.43 -30.33 -42.41
C SER A 5 -10.90 -30.63 -41.00
N SER A 6 -9.87 -29.90 -40.59
CA SER A 6 -9.37 -29.82 -39.21
C SER A 6 -10.23 -28.93 -38.29
N GLN A 7 -11.45 -28.58 -38.70
CA GLN A 7 -12.31 -27.61 -38.02
C GLN A 7 -13.04 -28.08 -36.74
N PRO A 8 -13.46 -29.35 -36.55
CA PRO A 8 -14.22 -29.72 -35.34
C PRO A 8 -13.38 -29.78 -34.07
N SER A 9 -12.06 -30.03 -34.17
CA SER A 9 -11.16 -30.06 -33.01
C SER A 9 -10.79 -28.65 -32.53
N LEU A 10 -10.72 -27.68 -33.44
CA LEU A 10 -10.45 -26.27 -33.11
C LEU A 10 -11.62 -25.62 -32.36
N THR A 11 -12.86 -25.88 -32.80
CA THR A 11 -14.06 -25.34 -32.14
C THR A 11 -14.30 -25.97 -30.77
N LEU A 12 -13.98 -27.25 -30.57
CA LEU A 12 -14.04 -27.90 -29.26
C LEU A 12 -12.94 -27.39 -28.30
N ALA A 13 -11.73 -27.13 -28.81
CA ALA A 13 -10.66 -26.53 -28.02
C ALA A 13 -10.98 -25.08 -27.62
N GLN A 14 -11.60 -24.31 -28.52
CA GLN A 14 -12.06 -22.94 -28.23
C GLN A 14 -13.14 -22.91 -27.17
N SER A 15 -14.17 -23.75 -27.27
CA SER A 15 -15.24 -23.82 -26.26
C SER A 15 -14.73 -24.30 -24.90
N HIS A 16 -13.77 -25.23 -24.88
CA HIS A 16 -13.10 -25.66 -23.65
C HIS A 16 -12.30 -24.52 -23.00
N ASN A 17 -11.55 -23.74 -23.78
CA ASN A 17 -10.78 -22.60 -23.27
C ASN A 17 -11.70 -21.50 -22.71
N GLU A 18 -12.83 -21.22 -23.36
CA GLU A 18 -13.83 -20.26 -22.86
C GLU A 18 -14.42 -20.69 -21.51
N VAL A 19 -14.74 -21.98 -21.35
CA VAL A 19 -15.24 -22.52 -20.08
C VAL A 19 -14.18 -22.38 -18.98
N GLN A 20 -12.92 -22.69 -19.29
CA GLN A 20 -11.82 -22.54 -18.33
C GLN A 20 -11.54 -21.08 -17.97
N GLN A 21 -11.63 -20.15 -18.93
CA GLN A 21 -11.50 -18.71 -18.71
C GLN A 21 -12.59 -18.21 -17.74
N ASN A 22 -13.84 -18.60 -17.99
CA ASN A 22 -14.97 -18.24 -17.14
C ASN A 22 -14.82 -18.80 -15.72
N GLN A 23 -14.41 -20.06 -15.60
CA GLN A 23 -14.15 -20.69 -14.30
C GLN A 23 -13.01 -19.99 -13.54
N ALA A 24 -11.92 -19.62 -14.23
CA ALA A 24 -10.80 -18.88 -13.65
C ALA A 24 -11.22 -17.49 -13.17
N GLY A 25 -12.06 -16.79 -13.94
CA GLY A 25 -12.66 -15.51 -13.56
C GLY A 25 -13.53 -15.61 -12.30
N LEU A 26 -14.40 -16.63 -12.22
CA LEU A 26 -15.22 -16.90 -11.04
C LEU A 26 -14.39 -17.20 -9.78
N LEU A 27 -13.32 -17.99 -9.92
CA LEU A 27 -12.38 -18.24 -8.82
C LEU A 27 -11.67 -16.94 -8.41
N THR A 28 -11.29 -16.11 -9.37
CA THR A 28 -10.65 -14.81 -9.09
C THR A 28 -11.57 -13.92 -8.25
N GLN A 29 -12.85 -13.80 -8.62
CA GLN A 29 -13.84 -13.07 -7.84
C GLN A 29 -14.03 -13.67 -6.44
N LYS A 30 -14.19 -14.99 -6.33
CA LYS A 30 -14.34 -15.68 -5.05
C LYS A 30 -13.17 -15.41 -4.11
N GLY A 31 -11.94 -15.38 -4.63
CA GLY A 31 -10.76 -15.04 -3.82
C GLY A 31 -10.82 -13.61 -3.27
N HIS A 32 -11.30 -12.64 -4.07
CA HIS A 32 -11.49 -11.26 -3.59
C HIS A 32 -12.55 -11.18 -2.49
N GLU A 33 -13.66 -11.92 -2.63
CA GLU A 33 -14.70 -12.01 -1.60
C GLU A 33 -14.16 -12.62 -0.30
N GLN A 34 -13.39 -13.71 -0.38
CA GLN A 34 -12.74 -14.34 0.76
C GLN A 34 -11.77 -13.37 1.46
N LEU A 35 -10.89 -12.70 0.70
CA LEU A 35 -9.95 -11.73 1.27
C LEU A 35 -10.71 -10.58 1.98
N ASN A 36 -11.81 -10.10 1.39
CA ASN A 36 -12.63 -9.04 1.98
C ASN A 36 -13.32 -9.46 3.27
N GLN A 37 -13.57 -10.76 3.46
CA GLN A 37 -14.09 -11.36 4.68
C GLN A 37 -12.98 -11.69 5.71
N GLY A 38 -11.71 -11.41 5.40
CA GLY A 38 -10.56 -11.74 6.25
C GLY A 38 -10.05 -13.18 6.10
N GLN A 39 -10.58 -13.94 5.14
CA GLN A 39 -10.19 -15.33 4.83
C GLN A 39 -8.99 -15.36 3.87
N ALA A 40 -7.87 -14.78 4.31
CA ALA A 40 -6.70 -14.59 3.46
C ALA A 40 -6.08 -15.92 2.99
N THR A 41 -6.08 -16.94 3.83
CA THR A 41 -5.54 -18.27 3.48
C THR A 41 -6.40 -18.94 2.40
N GLU A 42 -7.72 -18.89 2.54
CA GLU A 42 -8.67 -19.43 1.58
C GLU A 42 -8.59 -18.68 0.25
N ALA A 43 -8.47 -17.35 0.30
CA ALA A 43 -8.27 -16.51 -0.89
C ALA A 43 -6.99 -16.92 -1.64
N TYR A 44 -5.88 -17.14 -0.92
CA TYR A 44 -4.62 -17.61 -1.50
C TYR A 44 -4.80 -18.93 -2.27
N ASP A 45 -5.46 -19.91 -1.65
CA ASP A 45 -5.69 -21.23 -2.27
C ASP A 45 -6.65 -21.15 -3.46
N THR A 46 -7.66 -20.28 -3.40
CA THR A 46 -8.58 -20.02 -4.52
C THR A 46 -7.83 -19.39 -5.71
N TRP A 47 -6.98 -18.40 -5.48
CA TRP A 47 -6.19 -17.78 -6.55
C TRP A 47 -5.09 -18.70 -7.11
N LYS A 48 -4.58 -19.64 -6.31
CA LYS A 48 -3.71 -20.71 -6.83
C LYS A 48 -4.45 -21.61 -7.83
N GLN A 49 -5.73 -21.90 -7.59
CA GLN A 49 -6.57 -22.65 -8.54
C GLN A 49 -6.85 -21.84 -9.80
N ALA A 50 -7.18 -20.55 -9.68
CA ALA A 50 -7.34 -19.65 -10.83
C ALA A 50 -6.06 -19.61 -11.69
N ALA A 51 -4.89 -19.44 -11.06
CA ALA A 51 -3.60 -19.45 -11.75
C ALA A 51 -3.35 -20.76 -12.52
N LYS A 52 -3.80 -21.90 -11.99
CA LYS A 52 -3.68 -23.19 -12.68
C LYS A 52 -4.53 -23.22 -13.95
N LEU A 53 -5.76 -22.72 -13.91
CA LEU A 53 -6.64 -22.65 -15.08
C LEU A 53 -6.09 -21.67 -16.13
N TYR A 54 -5.69 -20.46 -15.74
CA TYR A 54 -5.07 -19.51 -16.66
C TYR A 54 -3.80 -20.06 -17.33
N ARG A 55 -2.98 -20.85 -16.62
CA ARG A 55 -1.83 -21.56 -17.22
C ARG A 55 -2.25 -22.59 -18.27
N GLN A 56 -3.36 -23.31 -18.07
CA GLN A 56 -3.83 -24.35 -18.99
C GLN A 56 -4.30 -23.79 -20.33
N ILE A 57 -4.84 -22.58 -20.33
CA ILE A 57 -5.30 -21.87 -21.53
C ILE A 57 -4.28 -20.86 -22.06
N HIS A 58 -3.06 -20.84 -21.50
CA HIS A 58 -1.98 -19.93 -21.88
C HIS A 58 -2.32 -18.42 -21.74
N ASP A 59 -3.21 -18.06 -20.82
CA ASP A 59 -3.50 -16.66 -20.48
C ASP A 59 -2.44 -16.13 -19.50
N SER A 60 -1.42 -15.46 -20.04
CA SER A 60 -0.35 -14.89 -19.23
C SER A 60 -0.82 -13.79 -18.28
N GLU A 61 -1.76 -12.93 -18.70
CA GLU A 61 -2.25 -11.84 -17.85
C GLU A 61 -3.03 -12.38 -16.67
N GLY A 62 -3.88 -13.39 -16.89
CA GLY A 62 -4.60 -14.09 -15.82
C GLY A 62 -3.66 -14.78 -14.82
N VAL A 63 -2.55 -15.36 -15.28
CA VAL A 63 -1.52 -15.92 -14.39
C VAL A 63 -0.85 -14.83 -13.55
N ILE A 64 -0.43 -13.73 -14.16
CA ILE A 64 0.21 -12.61 -13.46
C ILE A 64 -0.76 -12.02 -12.43
N GLY A 65 -2.00 -11.74 -12.82
CA GLY A 65 -3.05 -11.23 -11.93
C GLY A 65 -3.31 -12.17 -10.75
N SER A 66 -3.36 -13.48 -10.99
CA SER A 66 -3.55 -14.48 -9.93
C SER A 66 -2.36 -14.55 -8.95
N LEU A 67 -1.12 -14.34 -9.42
CA LEU A 67 0.06 -14.27 -8.55
C LEU A 67 0.10 -12.97 -7.73
N ILE A 68 -0.27 -11.84 -8.33
CA ILE A 68 -0.43 -10.56 -7.61
C ILE A 68 -1.50 -10.70 -6.51
N ASN A 69 -2.62 -11.35 -6.81
CA ASN A 69 -3.64 -11.60 -5.81
C ASN A 69 -3.16 -12.52 -4.68
N GLN A 70 -2.40 -13.58 -5.00
CA GLN A 70 -1.73 -14.40 -3.98
C GLN A 70 -0.77 -13.59 -3.09
N ASN A 71 -0.05 -12.61 -3.65
CA ASN A 71 0.76 -11.67 -2.86
C ASN A 71 -0.11 -10.89 -1.84
N LEU A 72 -1.29 -10.39 -2.24
CA LEU A 72 -2.20 -9.67 -1.33
C LEU A 72 -2.64 -10.53 -0.14
N ALA A 73 -3.03 -11.78 -0.39
CA ALA A 73 -3.38 -12.73 0.68
C ALA A 73 -2.19 -13.02 1.61
N LEU A 74 -0.99 -13.19 1.06
CA LEU A 74 0.22 -13.40 1.86
C LEU A 74 0.55 -12.19 2.73
N GLN A 75 0.37 -10.97 2.22
CA GLN A 75 0.52 -9.74 3.02
C GLN A 75 -0.51 -9.69 4.17
N ALA A 76 -1.77 -10.03 3.90
CA ALA A 76 -2.81 -10.07 4.93
C ALA A 76 -2.51 -11.09 6.05
N ASN A 77 -1.78 -12.17 5.73
CA ASN A 77 -1.30 -13.17 6.68
C ASN A 77 0.07 -12.82 7.32
N GLY A 78 0.64 -11.65 7.05
CA GLY A 78 1.94 -11.24 7.59
C GLY A 78 3.16 -11.95 6.94
N LEU A 79 2.96 -12.71 5.87
CA LEU A 79 3.99 -13.48 5.18
C LEU A 79 4.75 -12.63 4.14
N TYR A 80 5.28 -11.48 4.55
CA TYR A 80 5.83 -10.45 3.65
C TYR A 80 6.99 -10.94 2.77
N PRO A 81 7.98 -11.71 3.25
CA PRO A 81 9.06 -12.22 2.39
C PRO A 81 8.54 -13.14 1.28
N ARG A 82 7.49 -13.94 1.57
CA ARG A 82 6.86 -14.81 0.57
C ARG A 82 6.04 -13.98 -0.42
N ALA A 83 5.28 -13.00 0.06
CA ALA A 83 4.54 -12.07 -0.79
C ALA A 83 5.47 -11.36 -1.79
N CYS A 84 6.64 -10.90 -1.33
CA CYS A 84 7.65 -10.26 -2.17
C CYS A 84 8.13 -11.20 -3.29
N LYS A 85 8.47 -12.45 -2.94
CA LYS A 85 8.89 -13.45 -3.94
C LYS A 85 7.79 -13.79 -4.96
N THR A 86 6.53 -13.86 -4.51
CA THR A 86 5.38 -14.14 -5.40
C THR A 86 5.18 -13.03 -6.44
N VAL A 87 5.30 -11.75 -6.05
CA VAL A 87 5.14 -10.64 -7.02
C VAL A 87 6.34 -10.52 -7.95
N LEU A 88 7.56 -10.84 -7.51
CA LEU A 88 8.72 -10.96 -8.40
C LEU A 88 8.53 -12.07 -9.44
N GLU A 89 7.95 -13.22 -9.06
CA GLU A 89 7.60 -14.29 -10.01
C GLU A 89 6.61 -13.78 -11.06
N ALA A 90 5.57 -13.06 -10.64
CA ALA A 90 4.58 -12.47 -11.54
C ALA A 90 5.23 -11.52 -12.56
N LEU A 91 6.16 -10.68 -12.10
CA LEU A 91 6.87 -9.69 -12.93
C LEU A 91 8.10 -10.25 -13.64
N LYS A 92 8.45 -11.52 -13.42
CA LYS A 92 9.68 -12.17 -13.91
C LYS A 92 10.96 -11.39 -13.55
N MET A 93 10.99 -10.81 -12.35
CA MET A 93 12.11 -10.02 -11.85
C MET A 93 13.03 -10.84 -10.93
N ASP A 94 14.28 -10.40 -10.80
CA ASP A 94 15.29 -11.11 -10.00
C ASP A 94 15.04 -11.07 -8.49
N LYS A 95 15.34 -12.19 -7.82
CA LYS A 95 15.08 -12.41 -6.39
C LYS A 95 15.88 -11.49 -5.45
N TRP A 96 17.02 -10.96 -5.89
CA TRP A 96 17.86 -10.06 -5.08
C TRP A 96 17.08 -8.84 -4.58
N ILE A 97 16.04 -8.41 -5.32
CA ILE A 97 15.17 -7.29 -4.95
C ILE A 97 14.50 -7.54 -3.61
N CYS A 98 14.13 -8.78 -3.29
CA CYS A 98 13.51 -9.14 -2.01
C CYS A 98 14.51 -9.64 -0.95
N ASP A 99 15.69 -10.10 -1.36
CA ASP A 99 16.66 -10.71 -0.44
C ASP A 99 17.42 -9.66 0.38
N SER A 100 17.69 -9.93 1.65
CA SER A 100 18.25 -8.98 2.61
C SER A 100 19.73 -8.61 2.39
N SER A 101 20.32 -9.02 1.27
CA SER A 101 21.75 -8.85 1.00
C SER A 101 21.97 -8.13 -0.31
N LEU A 102 22.37 -6.87 -0.21
CA LEU A 102 23.36 -6.30 -1.12
C LEU A 102 24.27 -5.40 -0.27
N ASN A 103 25.52 -5.85 -0.06
CA ASN A 103 26.63 -4.96 0.33
C ASN A 103 27.01 -4.09 -0.89
N GLN A 104 26.05 -3.35 -1.42
CA GLN A 104 26.21 -2.45 -2.57
C GLN A 104 25.73 -1.07 -2.17
N SER A 105 26.32 -0.03 -2.75
CA SER A 105 25.86 1.33 -2.52
C SER A 105 24.40 1.49 -2.95
N ASP A 106 23.68 2.38 -2.27
CA ASP A 106 22.28 2.70 -2.56
C ASP A 106 22.09 3.17 -4.02
N GLU A 107 23.08 3.88 -4.57
CA GLU A 107 23.07 4.39 -5.95
C GLU A 107 23.10 3.25 -6.99
N LEU A 108 24.05 2.32 -6.85
CA LEU A 108 24.16 1.19 -7.78
C LEU A 108 22.92 0.30 -7.72
N THR A 109 22.38 0.09 -6.51
CA THR A 109 21.15 -0.68 -6.29
C THR A 109 19.96 0.01 -6.97
N THR A 110 19.87 1.33 -6.86
CA THR A 110 18.82 2.13 -7.50
C THR A 110 18.86 2.02 -9.02
N GLU A 111 20.03 2.14 -9.64
CA GLU A 111 20.14 2.06 -11.10
C GLU A 111 19.85 0.66 -11.64
N LYS A 112 20.30 -0.39 -10.94
CA LYS A 112 19.91 -1.78 -11.27
C LYS A 112 18.41 -1.99 -11.16
N LEU A 113 17.78 -1.43 -10.13
CA LEU A 113 16.34 -1.55 -9.93
C LEU A 113 15.56 -0.82 -11.03
N LYS A 114 15.94 0.40 -11.39
CA LYS A 114 15.34 1.14 -12.52
C LYS A 114 15.50 0.37 -13.83
N ALA A 115 16.68 -0.19 -14.09
CA ALA A 115 16.92 -1.01 -15.27
C ALA A 115 16.00 -2.25 -15.31
N ALA A 116 15.79 -2.92 -14.17
CA ALA A 116 14.86 -4.05 -14.07
C ALA A 116 13.40 -3.63 -14.32
N ILE A 117 12.98 -2.47 -13.79
CA ILE A 117 11.62 -1.94 -14.03
C ILE A 117 11.40 -1.63 -15.51
N HIS A 118 12.40 -1.09 -16.22
CA HIS A 118 12.30 -0.80 -17.65
C HIS A 118 12.16 -2.05 -18.54
N GLN A 119 12.50 -3.24 -18.03
CA GLN A 119 12.28 -4.51 -18.74
C GLN A 119 10.86 -5.06 -18.56
N VAL A 120 10.07 -4.48 -17.66
CA VAL A 120 8.68 -4.88 -17.44
C VAL A 120 7.77 -4.16 -18.42
N ASP A 121 7.03 -4.91 -19.23
CA ASP A 121 6.03 -4.35 -20.14
C ASP A 121 4.98 -3.55 -19.33
N PRO A 122 4.75 -2.27 -19.62
CA PRO A 122 3.96 -1.40 -18.77
C PRO A 122 2.45 -1.55 -19.01
N ILE A 123 1.95 -2.79 -19.07
CA ILE A 123 0.53 -3.11 -19.15
C ILE A 123 -0.12 -3.03 -17.75
N PRO A 124 -1.45 -2.79 -17.65
CA PRO A 124 -2.12 -2.54 -16.38
C PRO A 124 -1.83 -3.56 -15.27
N VAL A 125 -1.82 -4.87 -15.59
CA VAL A 125 -1.56 -5.93 -14.61
C VAL A 125 -0.12 -5.89 -14.08
N ASN A 126 0.85 -5.54 -14.93
CA ASN A 126 2.25 -5.40 -14.52
C ASN A 126 2.47 -4.13 -13.68
N LEU A 127 1.80 -3.02 -14.01
CA LEU A 127 1.83 -1.79 -13.21
C LEU A 127 1.22 -2.02 -11.82
N LEU A 128 0.15 -2.80 -11.73
CA LEU A 128 -0.39 -3.27 -10.45
C LEU A 128 0.62 -4.14 -9.70
N GLY A 129 1.34 -5.02 -10.40
CA GLY A 129 2.40 -5.83 -9.80
C GLY A 129 3.53 -4.98 -9.23
N LEU A 130 4.02 -3.98 -9.99
CA LEU A 130 5.06 -3.06 -9.52
C LEU A 130 4.59 -2.24 -8.30
N HIS A 131 3.34 -1.78 -8.29
CA HIS A 131 2.75 -1.14 -7.12
C HIS A 131 2.79 -2.07 -5.88
N ASN A 132 2.34 -3.32 -6.02
CA ASN A 132 2.36 -4.29 -4.93
C ASN A 132 3.78 -4.67 -4.48
N LEU A 133 4.75 -4.67 -5.40
CA LEU A 133 6.16 -4.88 -5.08
C LEU A 133 6.70 -3.73 -4.22
N GLY A 134 6.36 -2.48 -4.53
CA GLY A 134 6.67 -1.35 -3.65
C GLY A 134 6.08 -1.52 -2.25
N ASP A 135 4.77 -1.81 -2.17
CA ASP A 135 4.08 -1.99 -0.88
C ASP A 135 4.74 -3.08 0.00
N VAL A 136 5.09 -4.23 -0.59
CA VAL A 136 5.71 -5.33 0.18
C VAL A 136 7.19 -5.07 0.51
N LEU A 137 7.93 -4.34 -0.34
CA LEU A 137 9.30 -3.92 -0.04
C LEU A 137 9.35 -3.03 1.20
N ARG A 138 8.40 -2.10 1.33
CA ARG A 138 8.22 -1.31 2.55
C ARG A 138 8.02 -2.21 3.77
N LEU A 139 7.16 -3.23 3.68
CA LEU A 139 6.84 -4.14 4.78
C LEU A 139 8.02 -5.03 5.22
N ILE A 140 8.96 -5.34 4.32
CA ILE A 140 10.20 -6.05 4.66
C ILE A 140 11.37 -5.10 4.99
N GLY A 141 11.12 -3.79 5.09
CA GLY A 141 12.10 -2.79 5.50
C GLY A 141 13.02 -2.28 4.38
N LYS A 142 12.79 -2.65 3.12
CA LYS A 142 13.49 -2.14 1.93
C LYS A 142 12.88 -0.83 1.44
N LEU A 143 13.03 0.20 2.27
CA LEU A 143 12.31 1.47 2.12
C LEU A 143 12.76 2.26 0.89
N ASN A 144 14.07 2.30 0.61
CA ASN A 144 14.61 3.01 -0.54
C ASN A 144 14.12 2.38 -1.85
N GLU A 145 14.16 1.05 -1.94
CA GLU A 145 13.67 0.29 -3.08
C GLU A 145 12.16 0.44 -3.27
N SER A 146 11.40 0.46 -2.17
CA SER A 146 9.96 0.77 -2.20
C SER A 146 9.70 2.13 -2.86
N VAL A 147 10.39 3.18 -2.40
CA VAL A 147 10.25 4.53 -2.94
C VAL A 147 10.62 4.58 -4.43
N VAL A 148 11.73 3.96 -4.83
CA VAL A 148 12.17 3.92 -6.23
C VAL A 148 11.12 3.24 -7.11
N ILE A 149 10.63 2.06 -6.73
CA ILE A 149 9.62 1.34 -7.53
C ILE A 149 8.33 2.13 -7.62
N LEU A 150 7.84 2.70 -6.52
CA LEU A 150 6.58 3.44 -6.51
C LEU A 150 6.68 4.74 -7.33
N GLN A 151 7.83 5.43 -7.29
CA GLN A 151 8.09 6.60 -8.14
C GLN A 151 8.08 6.23 -9.63
N GLN A 152 8.81 5.19 -10.03
CA GLN A 152 8.83 4.74 -11.42
C GLN A 152 7.45 4.26 -11.88
N THR A 153 6.75 3.50 -11.04
CA THR A 153 5.38 3.03 -11.32
C THR A 153 4.42 4.20 -11.52
N LEU A 154 4.51 5.24 -10.68
CA LEU A 154 3.70 6.45 -10.81
C LEU A 154 3.95 7.15 -12.15
N SER A 155 5.21 7.31 -12.54
CA SER A 155 5.57 7.90 -13.85
C SER A 155 5.05 7.06 -15.03
N LEU A 156 5.14 5.73 -14.94
CA LEU A 156 4.64 4.82 -15.98
C LEU A 156 3.11 4.87 -16.08
N VAL A 157 2.38 4.83 -14.96
CA VAL A 157 0.91 4.92 -14.95
C VAL A 157 0.44 6.25 -15.53
N GLN A 158 1.09 7.36 -15.18
CA GLN A 158 0.77 8.67 -15.75
C GLN A 158 1.00 8.75 -17.26
N LYS A 159 1.98 8.00 -17.77
CA LYS A 159 2.31 7.95 -19.20
C LYS A 159 1.40 7.02 -19.99
N VAL A 160 1.11 5.83 -19.47
CA VAL A 160 0.40 4.77 -20.20
C VAL A 160 -1.11 4.86 -20.03
N THR A 161 -1.57 5.27 -18.85
CA THR A 161 -3.00 5.36 -18.51
C THR A 161 -3.29 6.69 -17.82
N PRO A 162 -3.12 7.84 -18.52
CA PRO A 162 -3.28 9.17 -17.94
C PRO A 162 -4.68 9.44 -17.38
N GLU A 163 -5.68 8.69 -17.82
CA GLU A 163 -7.08 8.75 -17.36
C GLU A 163 -7.32 8.01 -16.04
N LYS A 164 -6.43 7.12 -15.63
CA LYS A 164 -6.57 6.34 -14.38
C LYS A 164 -6.08 7.16 -13.19
N ASP A 165 -6.82 7.07 -12.09
CA ASP A 165 -6.46 7.74 -10.84
C ASP A 165 -5.18 7.12 -10.21
N PRO A 166 -4.06 7.88 -10.12
CA PRO A 166 -2.82 7.37 -9.55
C PRO A 166 -2.76 7.47 -8.02
N SER A 167 -3.84 7.90 -7.35
CA SER A 167 -3.80 8.31 -5.94
C SER A 167 -3.46 7.19 -4.98
N LYS A 168 -3.78 5.93 -5.31
CA LYS A 168 -3.37 4.78 -4.51
C LYS A 168 -1.85 4.59 -4.50
N ILE A 169 -1.19 4.75 -5.66
CA ILE A 169 0.27 4.66 -5.79
C ILE A 169 0.93 5.86 -5.09
N LYS A 170 0.39 7.06 -5.28
CA LYS A 170 0.85 8.27 -4.56
C LYS A 170 0.78 8.07 -3.04
N LEU A 171 -0.32 7.53 -2.52
CA LEU A 171 -0.45 7.24 -1.10
C LEU A 171 0.62 6.23 -0.63
N SER A 172 0.78 5.11 -1.34
CA SER A 172 1.84 4.12 -1.03
C SER A 172 3.24 4.72 -1.03
N LEU A 173 3.52 5.65 -1.95
CA LEU A 173 4.79 6.37 -2.03
C LEU A 173 5.02 7.23 -0.79
N VAL A 174 4.06 8.10 -0.44
CA VAL A 174 4.16 8.98 0.74
C VAL A 174 4.28 8.16 2.02
N VAL A 175 3.55 7.04 2.13
CA VAL A 175 3.68 6.12 3.26
C VAL A 175 5.08 5.48 3.31
N SER A 176 5.67 5.12 2.18
CA SER A 176 7.05 4.59 2.15
C SER A 176 8.06 5.64 2.60
N GLU A 177 7.90 6.87 2.15
CA GLU A 177 8.73 8.00 2.60
C GLU A 177 8.53 8.31 4.09
N GLN A 178 7.32 8.12 4.64
CA GLN A 178 7.05 8.25 6.07
C GLN A 178 7.85 7.22 6.89
N TYR A 179 7.95 5.97 6.43
CA TYR A 179 8.77 4.97 7.13
C TYR A 179 10.27 5.33 7.13
N ILE A 180 10.75 6.07 6.12
CA ILE A 180 12.12 6.60 6.11
C ILE A 180 12.29 7.67 7.18
N TYR A 181 11.32 8.58 7.30
CA TYR A 181 11.27 9.55 8.41
C TYR A 181 11.27 8.84 9.77
N GLU A 182 10.42 7.84 9.97
CA GLU A 182 10.32 7.10 11.24
C GLU A 182 11.65 6.42 11.59
N ARG A 183 12.31 5.79 10.61
CA ARG A 183 13.64 5.20 10.78
C ARG A 183 14.70 6.22 11.18
N ALA A 184 14.71 7.40 10.56
CA ALA A 184 15.65 8.46 10.90
C ALA A 184 15.39 9.02 12.31
N ARG A 185 14.13 9.26 12.65
CA ARG A 185 13.68 9.67 13.99
C ARG A 185 14.06 8.66 15.07
N ASP A 186 13.91 7.36 14.81
CA ASP A 186 14.27 6.33 15.79
C ASP A 186 15.79 6.21 15.97
N ARG A 187 16.56 6.41 14.88
CA ARG A 187 18.02 6.42 14.92
C ARG A 187 18.59 7.65 15.62
N TYR A 188 17.90 8.78 15.55
CA TYR A 188 18.36 10.05 16.11
C TYR A 188 18.80 9.95 17.57
N TYR A 189 18.10 9.19 18.41
CA TYR A 189 18.43 9.03 19.83
C TYR A 189 19.75 8.29 20.10
N TRP A 190 20.30 7.61 19.09
CA TRP A 190 21.56 6.87 19.17
C TRP A 190 22.75 7.63 18.58
N ILE A 191 22.53 8.85 18.06
CA ILE A 191 23.60 9.66 17.46
C ILE A 191 24.25 10.51 18.55
N GLU A 192 25.51 10.21 18.83
CA GLU A 192 26.31 10.94 19.82
C GLU A 192 27.07 12.13 19.21
N GLU A 193 27.53 11.99 17.96
CA GLU A 193 28.30 13.02 17.27
C GLU A 193 27.40 14.22 16.89
N ALA A 194 27.81 15.42 17.29
CA ALA A 194 26.98 16.62 17.23
C ALA A 194 26.65 17.07 15.80
N GLY A 195 27.59 16.93 14.86
CA GLY A 195 27.38 17.26 13.44
C GLY A 195 26.28 16.40 12.82
N PHE A 196 26.43 15.08 12.88
CA PHE A 196 25.45 14.12 12.39
C PHE A 196 24.10 14.25 13.11
N LYS A 197 24.11 14.59 14.40
CA LYS A 197 22.89 14.84 15.16
C LYS A 197 22.13 16.04 14.59
N LYS A 198 22.83 17.14 14.32
CA LYS A 198 22.24 18.35 13.70
C LYS A 198 21.73 18.07 12.29
N GLU A 199 22.48 17.33 11.47
CA GLU A 199 22.03 16.92 10.14
C GLU A 199 20.77 16.08 10.19
N THR A 200 20.70 15.16 11.16
CA THR A 200 19.53 14.29 11.36
C THR A 200 18.31 15.08 11.81
N VAL A 201 18.47 16.05 12.72
CA VAL A 201 17.39 16.99 13.10
C VAL A 201 16.84 17.73 11.88
N ASN A 202 17.72 18.28 11.05
CA ASN A 202 17.32 18.99 9.82
C ASN A 202 16.58 18.05 8.85
N PHE A 203 17.06 16.81 8.70
CA PHE A 203 16.40 15.80 7.88
C PHE A 203 15.00 15.48 8.40
N ILE A 204 14.85 15.14 9.68
CA ILE A 204 13.58 14.80 10.33
C ILE A 204 12.57 15.93 10.13
N GLN A 205 12.97 17.17 10.44
CA GLN A 205 12.13 18.35 10.29
C GLN A 205 11.67 18.55 8.85
N LYS A 206 12.60 18.59 7.89
CA LYS A 206 12.29 18.81 6.47
C LYS A 206 11.39 17.71 5.93
N GLN A 207 11.68 16.45 6.27
CA GLN A 207 10.94 15.30 5.78
C GLN A 207 9.53 15.27 6.37
N ALA A 208 9.35 15.51 7.67
CA ALA A 208 8.02 15.56 8.29
C ALA A 208 7.14 16.64 7.65
N LEU A 209 7.67 17.86 7.48
CA LEU A 209 6.92 18.96 6.87
C LEU A 209 6.53 18.66 5.40
N LYS A 210 7.45 18.07 4.63
CA LYS A 210 7.14 17.60 3.26
C LYS A 210 6.00 16.57 3.28
N LEU A 211 6.09 15.53 4.09
CA LEU A 211 5.09 14.47 4.18
C LEU A 211 3.71 14.98 4.60
N LEU A 212 3.65 15.90 5.57
CA LEU A 212 2.39 16.53 6.00
C LEU A 212 1.71 17.28 4.85
N ASN A 213 2.49 17.95 3.99
CA ASN A 213 1.99 18.62 2.80
C ASN A 213 1.57 17.63 1.71
N ASP A 214 2.34 16.56 1.49
CA ASP A 214 2.00 15.52 0.50
C ASP A 214 0.69 14.82 0.85
N TYR A 215 0.48 14.48 2.14
CA TYR A 215 -0.81 13.97 2.61
C TYR A 215 -1.92 15.00 2.44
N GLN A 216 -1.68 16.27 2.79
CA GLN A 216 -2.68 17.33 2.66
C GLN A 216 -3.11 17.50 1.19
N SER A 217 -2.16 17.47 0.25
CA SER A 217 -2.43 17.54 -1.18
C SER A 217 -3.34 16.40 -1.67
N LEU A 218 -3.12 15.17 -1.20
CA LEU A 218 -4.00 14.03 -1.50
C LEU A 218 -5.41 14.22 -0.92
N ILE A 219 -5.51 14.76 0.28
CA ILE A 219 -6.79 15.00 0.99
C ILE A 219 -7.62 16.07 0.26
N ASP A 220 -6.97 17.15 -0.17
CA ASP A 220 -7.63 18.31 -0.77
C ASP A 220 -8.03 18.09 -2.23
N THR A 221 -7.39 17.14 -2.92
CA THR A 221 -7.70 16.86 -4.33
C THR A 221 -9.11 16.28 -4.48
N PRO A 222 -10.06 16.95 -5.16
CA PRO A 222 -11.47 16.54 -5.18
C PRO A 222 -11.69 15.16 -5.79
N THR A 223 -10.92 14.80 -6.82
CA THR A 223 -11.05 13.54 -7.58
C THR A 223 -10.55 12.31 -6.83
N VAL A 224 -9.82 12.48 -5.72
CA VAL A 224 -9.29 11.36 -4.94
C VAL A 224 -10.44 10.63 -4.21
N PRO A 225 -10.54 9.29 -4.33
CA PRO A 225 -11.57 8.50 -3.66
C PRO A 225 -11.57 8.70 -2.13
N ILE A 226 -12.76 8.68 -1.53
CA ILE A 226 -12.94 8.90 -0.09
C ILE A 226 -12.11 7.94 0.77
N LEU A 227 -11.95 6.68 0.33
CA LEU A 227 -11.15 5.69 1.04
C LEU A 227 -9.65 6.06 1.07
N ILE A 228 -9.12 6.60 -0.03
CA ILE A 228 -7.74 7.07 -0.11
C ILE A 228 -7.56 8.33 0.74
N LYS A 229 -8.54 9.25 0.72
CA LYS A 229 -8.55 10.44 1.60
C LYS A 229 -8.55 10.05 3.07
N LEU A 230 -9.39 9.10 3.48
CA LEU A 230 -9.44 8.61 4.86
C LEU A 230 -8.10 8.00 5.29
N GLN A 231 -7.48 7.18 4.43
CA GLN A 231 -6.15 6.63 4.72
C GLN A 231 -5.09 7.73 4.83
N ALA A 232 -5.07 8.69 3.91
CA ALA A 232 -4.17 9.83 3.98
C ALA A 232 -4.37 10.65 5.26
N GLN A 233 -5.61 10.91 5.67
CA GLN A 233 -5.94 11.61 6.92
C GLN A 233 -5.38 10.87 8.14
N LEU A 234 -5.49 9.54 8.19
CA LEU A 234 -5.00 8.73 9.29
C LEU A 234 -3.46 8.70 9.37
N TYR A 235 -2.78 8.48 8.25
CA TYR A 235 -1.32 8.53 8.22
C TYR A 235 -0.82 9.93 8.60
N ARG A 236 -1.47 10.98 8.09
CA ARG A 236 -1.18 12.37 8.43
C ARG A 236 -1.36 12.66 9.91
N LEU A 237 -2.47 12.22 10.52
CA LEU A 237 -2.68 12.38 11.96
C LEU A 237 -1.62 11.63 12.77
N SER A 238 -1.28 10.40 12.37
CA SER A 238 -0.23 9.64 13.06
C SER A 238 1.12 10.34 12.97
N LEU A 239 1.45 10.93 11.83
CA LEU A 239 2.68 11.70 11.64
C LEU A 239 2.66 12.99 12.47
N LEU A 240 1.54 13.73 12.51
CA LEU A 240 1.40 14.92 13.33
C LEU A 240 1.67 14.64 14.81
N LEU A 241 1.03 13.60 15.36
CA LEU A 241 1.18 13.22 16.76
C LEU A 241 2.61 12.78 17.09
N ASP A 242 3.22 12.02 16.18
CA ASP A 242 4.57 11.56 16.38
C ASP A 242 5.60 12.71 16.31
N PHE A 243 5.48 13.56 15.29
CA PHE A 243 6.38 14.68 15.09
C PHE A 243 6.21 15.75 16.16
N GLU A 244 4.98 16.04 16.61
CA GLU A 244 4.73 16.94 17.74
C GLU A 244 5.46 16.46 19.00
N ARG A 245 5.35 15.17 19.34
CA ARG A 245 6.03 14.59 20.49
C ARG A 245 7.55 14.68 20.37
N TRP A 246 8.10 14.43 19.18
CA TRP A 246 9.53 14.57 18.93
C TRP A 246 9.99 16.03 19.09
N LEU A 247 9.24 16.99 18.51
CA LEU A 247 9.50 18.43 18.65
C LEU A 247 9.43 18.89 20.11
N THR A 248 8.48 18.37 20.88
CA THR A 248 8.35 18.64 22.32
C THR A 248 9.60 18.19 23.09
N ALA A 249 10.10 16.98 22.81
CA ALA A 249 11.32 16.48 23.42
C ALA A 249 12.55 17.35 23.07
N GLU A 250 12.66 17.74 21.79
CA GLU A 250 13.76 18.58 21.32
C GLU A 250 13.72 20.01 21.88
N SER A 251 12.54 20.61 21.93
CA SER A 251 12.32 21.94 22.51
C SER A 251 12.74 21.97 24.00
N ASN A 252 12.35 20.93 24.76
CA ASN A 252 12.73 20.77 26.16
C ASN A 252 14.25 20.56 26.36
N SER A 253 14.95 20.03 25.35
CA SER A 253 16.41 19.85 25.36
C SER A 253 17.20 21.13 25.04
N GLY A 254 16.51 22.25 24.79
CA GLY A 254 17.12 23.57 24.56
C GLY A 254 17.12 24.04 23.11
N ASN A 255 16.57 23.27 22.16
CA ASN A 255 16.47 23.64 20.75
C ASN A 255 15.28 24.57 20.49
N ARG A 256 15.43 25.86 20.83
CA ARG A 256 14.36 26.87 20.76
C ARG A 256 13.89 27.18 19.34
N GLU A 257 14.69 26.87 18.32
CA GLU A 257 14.33 27.08 16.91
C GLU A 257 13.13 26.21 16.47
N LEU A 258 12.89 25.09 17.17
CA LEU A 258 11.81 24.15 16.86
C LEU A 258 10.47 24.50 17.52
N ALA A 259 10.44 25.43 18.48
CA ALA A 259 9.23 25.76 19.25
C ALA A 259 8.11 26.38 18.37
N ALA A 260 8.48 27.19 17.38
CA ALA A 260 7.51 27.76 16.43
C ALA A 260 6.83 26.65 15.60
N ILE A 261 7.62 25.67 15.15
CA ILE A 261 7.12 24.52 14.38
C ILE A 261 6.24 23.64 15.25
N GLN A 262 6.67 23.34 16.47
CA GLN A 262 5.87 22.60 17.46
C GLN A 262 4.47 23.21 17.61
N THR A 263 4.40 24.54 17.76
CA THR A 263 3.12 25.26 17.88
C THR A 263 2.25 25.08 16.63
N GLN A 264 2.84 25.23 15.43
CA GLN A 264 2.13 25.05 14.16
C GLN A 264 1.63 23.61 13.94
N ILE A 265 2.43 22.61 14.34
CA ILE A 265 2.05 21.19 14.24
C ILE A 265 0.91 20.88 15.21
N ASN A 266 1.02 21.33 16.47
CA ASN A 266 0.01 21.09 17.49
C ASN A 266 -1.38 21.65 17.08
N GLN A 267 -1.41 22.85 16.50
CA GLN A 267 -2.64 23.48 16.01
C GLN A 267 -3.39 22.67 14.94
N GLN A 268 -2.71 21.75 14.24
CA GLN A 268 -3.31 20.92 13.18
C GLN A 268 -3.91 19.60 13.67
N ILE A 269 -3.59 19.18 14.91
CA ILE A 269 -4.02 17.87 15.43
C ILE A 269 -5.53 17.82 15.60
N LYS A 270 -6.12 18.78 16.32
CA LYS A 270 -7.56 18.81 16.60
C LYS A 270 -8.41 18.86 15.31
N PRO A 271 -8.15 19.76 14.34
CA PRO A 271 -8.87 19.75 13.07
C PRO A 271 -8.76 18.43 12.30
N SER A 272 -7.59 17.78 12.35
CA SER A 272 -7.39 16.48 11.69
C SER A 272 -8.25 15.38 12.31
N VAL A 273 -8.36 15.35 13.64
CA VAL A 273 -9.24 14.42 14.36
C VAL A 273 -10.70 14.65 14.00
N GLU A 274 -11.16 15.90 14.05
CA GLU A 274 -12.54 16.27 13.72
C GLU A 274 -12.91 15.87 12.28
N LEU A 275 -12.00 16.05 11.34
CA LEU A 275 -12.19 15.65 9.94
C LEU A 275 -12.33 14.12 9.78
N ILE A 276 -11.49 13.33 10.48
CA ILE A 276 -11.58 11.86 10.43
C ILE A 276 -12.89 11.39 11.07
N LEU A 277 -13.29 11.98 12.20
CA LEU A 277 -14.56 11.64 12.87
C LEU A 277 -15.76 11.95 11.97
N LYS A 278 -15.74 13.07 11.25
CA LYS A 278 -16.79 13.41 10.27
C LYS A 278 -16.90 12.37 9.15
N ASN A 279 -15.78 11.77 8.76
CA ASN A 279 -15.71 10.77 7.69
C ASN A 279 -15.75 9.32 8.20
N SER A 280 -16.08 9.08 9.47
CA SER A 280 -15.97 7.75 10.09
C SER A 280 -16.90 6.69 9.48
N PHE A 281 -17.94 7.10 8.75
CA PHE A 281 -18.81 6.17 8.02
C PHE A 281 -18.03 5.36 6.96
N ALA A 282 -16.98 5.95 6.37
CA ALA A 282 -16.18 5.29 5.34
C ALA A 282 -15.34 4.11 5.89
N PHE A 283 -15.23 3.96 7.22
CA PHE A 283 -14.64 2.75 7.80
C PHE A 283 -15.45 1.49 7.48
N SER A 284 -16.77 1.62 7.33
CA SER A 284 -17.66 0.48 7.02
C SER A 284 -17.60 0.06 5.55
N ASP A 285 -17.07 0.93 4.68
CA ASP A 285 -16.88 0.64 3.25
C ASP A 285 -15.56 -0.08 2.97
N LEU A 286 -14.71 -0.27 3.99
CA LEU A 286 -13.47 -1.02 3.89
C LEU A 286 -13.72 -2.54 4.02
N PRO A 287 -12.92 -3.38 3.35
CA PRO A 287 -12.82 -4.82 3.65
C PRO A 287 -12.69 -5.07 5.15
N ALA A 288 -13.30 -6.14 5.68
CA ALA A 288 -13.45 -6.33 7.13
C ALA A 288 -12.11 -6.26 7.88
N SER A 289 -11.08 -6.94 7.37
CA SER A 289 -9.72 -6.91 7.92
C SER A 289 -9.12 -5.50 7.91
N GLN A 290 -9.29 -4.78 6.80
CA GLN A 290 -8.80 -3.41 6.64
C GLN A 290 -9.57 -2.44 7.56
N SER A 291 -10.88 -2.58 7.68
CA SER A 291 -11.72 -1.80 8.58
C SER A 291 -11.25 -1.91 10.03
N ILE A 292 -11.00 -3.14 10.51
CA ILE A 292 -10.46 -3.39 11.85
C ILE A 292 -9.13 -2.66 12.04
N TYR A 293 -8.18 -2.89 11.12
CA TYR A 293 -6.84 -2.30 11.23
C TYR A 293 -6.88 -0.78 11.19
N THR A 294 -7.70 -0.20 10.30
CA THR A 294 -7.88 1.24 10.18
C THR A 294 -8.51 1.84 11.44
N LYS A 295 -9.56 1.22 12.01
CA LYS A 295 -10.17 1.67 13.27
C LYS A 295 -9.19 1.57 14.44
N LEU A 296 -8.42 0.49 14.52
CA LEU A 296 -7.40 0.30 15.55
C LEU A 296 -6.31 1.38 15.48
N ASN A 297 -5.82 1.68 14.27
CA ASN A 297 -4.84 2.74 14.07
C ASN A 297 -5.37 4.12 14.47
N PHE A 298 -6.64 4.39 14.16
CA PHE A 298 -7.28 5.63 14.57
C PHE A 298 -7.45 5.70 16.10
N ALA A 299 -7.96 4.65 16.72
CA ALA A 299 -8.09 4.55 18.17
C ALA A 299 -6.74 4.72 18.89
N ASN A 300 -5.67 4.11 18.36
CA ASN A 300 -4.31 4.29 18.87
C ASN A 300 -3.83 5.74 18.75
N SER A 301 -4.20 6.44 17.68
CA SER A 301 -3.90 7.87 17.52
C SER A 301 -4.67 8.72 18.53
N LEU A 302 -5.95 8.44 18.74
CA LEU A 302 -6.78 9.15 19.73
C LEU A 302 -6.25 8.96 21.16
N ASN A 303 -5.80 7.76 21.52
CA ASN A 303 -5.23 7.48 22.84
C ASN A 303 -3.91 8.23 23.14
N LYS A 304 -3.22 8.73 22.11
CA LYS A 304 -2.02 9.56 22.28
C LYS A 304 -2.37 11.02 22.62
N ILE A 305 -3.62 11.44 22.47
CA ILE A 305 -4.07 12.80 22.75
C ILE A 305 -4.61 12.83 24.19
N PRO A 306 -4.17 13.79 25.03
CA PRO A 306 -4.64 13.91 26.41
C PRO A 306 -6.05 14.55 26.48
N ASP A 307 -7.07 13.88 25.92
CA ASP A 307 -8.50 14.25 26.02
C ASP A 307 -9.33 12.99 26.32
N GLU A 308 -9.96 12.93 27.50
CA GLU A 308 -10.75 11.79 27.97
C GLU A 308 -11.94 11.45 27.05
N ARG A 309 -12.50 12.45 26.35
CA ARG A 309 -13.59 12.22 25.39
C ARG A 309 -13.06 11.47 24.18
N LEU A 310 -11.84 11.77 23.73
CA LEU A 310 -11.21 11.05 22.62
C LEU A 310 -10.84 9.62 23.01
N HIS A 311 -10.44 9.36 24.26
CA HIS A 311 -10.25 8.00 24.77
C HIS A 311 -11.56 7.19 24.75
N SER A 312 -12.66 7.82 25.14
CA SER A 312 -14.00 7.21 25.08
C SER A 312 -14.41 6.88 23.63
N VAL A 313 -14.10 7.77 22.68
CA VAL A 313 -14.30 7.53 21.25
C VAL A 313 -13.43 6.38 20.75
N ALA A 314 -12.16 6.33 21.16
CA ALA A 314 -11.23 5.25 20.82
C ALA A 314 -11.76 3.89 21.26
N LEU A 315 -12.30 3.79 22.49
CA LEU A 315 -12.93 2.56 23.00
C LEU A 315 -14.15 2.16 22.17
N THR A 316 -14.97 3.13 21.78
CA THR A 316 -16.17 2.89 20.96
C THR A 316 -15.81 2.37 19.56
N LEU A 317 -14.72 2.87 18.97
CA LEU A 317 -14.25 2.45 17.65
C LEU A 317 -13.82 0.97 17.63
N VAL A 318 -13.21 0.47 18.71
CA VAL A 318 -12.68 -0.91 18.78
C VAL A 318 -13.68 -1.92 19.33
N THR A 319 -14.75 -1.47 20.01
CA THR A 319 -15.77 -2.36 20.61
C THR A 319 -17.01 -2.56 19.74
N ARG A 320 -17.28 -1.69 18.76
CA ARG A 320 -18.44 -1.86 17.86
C ARG A 320 -18.21 -3.00 16.85
N PRO A 321 -19.14 -3.98 16.77
CA PRO A 321 -19.04 -5.06 15.79
C PRO A 321 -19.06 -4.51 14.36
N ILE A 322 -18.40 -5.23 13.45
CA ILE A 322 -18.42 -4.92 12.01
C ILE A 322 -19.81 -5.26 11.50
N THR A 323 -20.60 -4.26 11.15
CA THR A 323 -21.83 -4.48 10.40
C THR A 323 -21.43 -4.82 8.96
N LEU A 324 -21.49 -6.09 8.59
CA LEU A 324 -21.32 -6.55 7.20
C LEU A 324 -22.50 -6.02 6.37
N HIS A 325 -22.33 -4.85 5.74
CA HIS A 325 -23.20 -4.46 4.65
C HIS A 325 -22.76 -5.21 3.40
N LEU A 326 -23.41 -6.35 3.13
CA LEU A 326 -23.35 -7.04 1.85
C LEU A 326 -23.96 -6.12 0.77
N ARG A 327 -23.16 -5.20 0.22
CA ARG A 327 -23.50 -4.53 -1.04
C ARG A 327 -23.02 -5.43 -2.17
N PHE A 328 -23.96 -6.16 -2.76
CA PHE A 328 -23.75 -6.80 -4.06
C PHE A 328 -23.42 -5.69 -5.07
N ALA A 329 -22.15 -5.63 -5.51
CA ALA A 329 -21.76 -4.79 -6.62
C ALA A 329 -22.23 -5.47 -7.92
N SER A 330 -23.46 -5.18 -8.33
CA SER A 330 -23.91 -5.39 -9.69
C SER A 330 -23.30 -4.29 -10.57
N GLY A 331 -22.35 -4.64 -11.43
CA GLY A 331 -21.88 -3.74 -12.48
C GLY A 331 -20.50 -4.06 -13.01
N PHE A 332 -20.41 -5.02 -13.93
CA PHE A 332 -19.48 -5.01 -15.06
C PHE A 332 -20.11 -5.80 -16.21
N THR A 333 -20.75 -5.06 -17.12
CA THR A 333 -20.84 -5.36 -18.55
C THR A 333 -19.76 -4.57 -19.26
#